data_AF-A0A935I750-F1
#
_entry.id   AF-A0A935I750-F1
#
_cell.length_a   1.000
_cell.length_b   1.000
_cell.length_c   1.000
_cell.angle_alpha   90.00
_cell.angle_beta   90.00
_cell.angle_gamma   90.00
#
_symmetry.space_group_name_H-M   'P 1'
#
loop_
_entity.id
_entity.type
_entity.pdbx_description
1 polymer ?
#
loop_
_entity_poly.entity_id
_entity_poly.type
_entity_poly.pdbx_seq_one_letter_code
_entity_poly.pdbx_strand_id
1 'polypeptide(L)'
;MKRVRLTWKFFYDPLSTQQSIYKELSESDKPADIYSATDASVKPATDDKPFFDQNIGFGNLTVQGIKETFSQDDKAILALKDKPVAETTLIAIFIQCILAAGLFILLPLKLFRKEGKSSKAQGEYSADRKYLFYFACLGFGYIILQIGLVQKFTLFLGQPSITLLTVVSTMLVSSGAGSFFSGKIFGSGNKKLYLIFGIIAALILAIAFLHPYLYEYFVRLDLHWRIVLSVLIILPLGFFLGMPFPIGISMILPGEKRFTSFAWAVNGFFSVIGTVSAIILAMIMGFKFVFILAAFIYIIAMALALNRFRKINVI
;
A
#
# COMPACT_ATOMS: atom_id res chain seq x y z
N MET A 1 14.65 36.10 40.88
CA MET A 1 15.10 35.29 39.74
C MET A 1 15.44 33.88 40.22
N LYS A 2 14.63 32.85 39.90
CA LYS A 2 14.94 31.45 40.22
C LYS A 2 16.07 30.98 39.30
N ARG A 3 17.26 30.66 39.85
CA ARG A 3 18.34 30.04 39.08
C ARG A 3 17.91 28.64 38.66
N VAL A 4 17.69 28.45 37.36
CA VAL A 4 17.52 27.11 36.78
C VAL A 4 18.89 26.43 36.83
N ARG A 5 19.07 25.47 37.75
CA ARG A 5 20.23 24.57 37.70
C ARG A 5 19.98 23.57 36.58
N LEU A 6 20.67 23.74 35.46
CA LEU A 6 20.73 22.73 34.41
C LEU A 6 21.60 21.57 34.93
N THR A 7 20.96 20.54 35.48
CA THR A 7 21.62 19.27 35.80
C THR A 7 21.78 18.48 34.52
N TRP A 8 22.98 18.53 33.94
CA TRP A 8 23.34 17.72 32.77
C TRP A 8 23.55 16.27 33.22
N LYS A 9 22.81 15.34 32.61
CA LYS A 9 23.01 13.90 32.79
C LYS A 9 23.75 13.39 31.56
N PHE A 10 25.01 12.99 31.73
CA PHE A 10 25.79 12.38 30.65
C PHE A 10 25.14 11.05 30.27
N PHE A 11 24.71 10.93 29.01
CA PHE A 11 24.05 9.74 28.46
C PHE A 11 25.04 8.71 27.90
N TYR A 12 26.26 9.16 27.57
CA TYR A 12 27.34 8.33 27.07
C TYR A 12 28.67 9.00 27.40
N ASP A 13 29.57 8.25 28.02
CA ASP A 13 30.96 8.64 28.24
C ASP A 13 31.82 7.42 27.85
N PRO A 14 32.65 7.52 26.79
CA PRO A 14 33.47 6.41 26.28
C PRO A 14 34.54 5.96 27.29
N LEU A 15 34.81 6.74 28.33
CA LEU A 15 35.75 6.42 29.40
C LEU A 15 35.04 5.88 30.66
N SER A 16 33.71 5.97 30.72
CA SER A 16 32.92 5.51 31.88
C SER A 16 32.43 4.07 31.74
N THR A 17 32.19 3.44 32.90
CA THR A 17 31.53 2.14 33.05
C THR A 17 30.00 2.20 32.91
N GLN A 18 29.43 3.22 32.27
CA GLN A 18 27.98 3.27 32.08
C GLN A 18 27.51 2.15 31.14
N GLN A 19 26.66 1.26 31.67
CA GLN A 19 25.90 0.30 30.87
C GLN A 19 24.82 1.07 30.12
N SER A 20 25.01 1.25 28.81
CA SER A 20 24.01 1.82 27.90
C SER A 20 23.81 0.89 26.72
N ILE A 21 22.63 0.92 26.12
CA ILE A 21 22.32 0.14 24.92
C ILE A 21 23.29 0.44 23.76
N TYR A 22 23.78 1.68 23.66
CA TYR A 22 24.77 2.07 22.66
C TYR A 22 26.12 1.40 22.87
N LYS A 23 26.54 1.24 24.14
CA LYS A 23 27.76 0.52 24.49
C LYS A 23 27.62 -0.97 24.17
N GLU A 24 26.51 -1.57 24.56
CA GLU A 24 26.20 -2.98 24.30
C GLU A 24 26.15 -3.26 22.79
N LEU A 25 25.54 -2.37 22.00
CA LEU A 25 25.54 -2.44 20.53
C LEU A 25 26.93 -2.27 19.92
N SER A 26 27.79 -1.42 20.50
CA SER A 26 29.14 -1.16 19.97
C SER A 26 30.16 -2.23 20.32
N GLU A 27 29.99 -2.92 21.46
CA GLU A 27 30.92 -3.94 21.96
C GLU A 27 30.48 -5.38 21.61
N SER A 28 29.24 -5.56 21.16
CA SER A 28 28.71 -6.89 20.81
C SER A 28 29.14 -7.35 19.42
N ASP A 29 29.68 -8.56 19.34
CA ASP A 29 29.94 -9.26 18.09
C ASP A 29 28.64 -9.70 17.38
N LYS A 30 27.49 -9.66 18.07
CA LYS A 30 26.16 -10.05 17.57
C LYS A 30 25.10 -9.04 17.96
N PRO A 31 25.08 -7.85 17.34
CA PRO A 31 24.07 -6.82 17.62
C PRO A 31 22.63 -7.28 17.32
N ALA A 32 22.47 -8.34 16.50
CA ALA A 32 21.18 -8.95 16.19
C ALA A 32 20.42 -9.49 17.43
N ASP A 33 21.14 -10.02 18.42
CA ASP A 33 20.55 -10.62 19.62
C ASP A 33 20.00 -9.52 20.56
N ILE A 34 20.65 -8.35 20.57
CA ILE A 34 20.26 -7.16 21.34
C ILE A 34 18.96 -6.56 20.78
N TYR A 35 18.78 -6.60 19.45
CA TYR A 35 17.57 -6.09 18.79
C TYR A 35 16.29 -6.82 19.22
N SER A 36 16.39 -8.11 19.60
CA SER A 36 15.25 -8.89 20.08
C SER A 36 15.00 -8.76 21.59
N ALA A 37 16.01 -8.32 22.35
CA ALA A 37 15.94 -8.23 23.80
C ALA A 37 15.36 -6.89 24.31
N THR A 38 15.23 -5.89 23.43
CA THR A 38 14.81 -4.52 23.78
C THR A 38 13.40 -4.24 23.27
N ASP A 39 12.58 -3.55 24.07
CA ASP A 39 11.23 -3.10 23.68
C ASP A 39 11.24 -2.00 22.59
N ALA A 40 12.37 -1.32 22.44
CA ALA A 40 12.60 -0.29 21.43
C ALA A 40 13.12 -0.90 20.11
N SER A 41 12.60 -0.42 18.98
CA SER A 41 13.08 -0.76 17.65
C SER A 41 14.42 -0.08 17.38
N VAL A 42 15.51 -0.79 17.69
CA VAL A 42 16.89 -0.33 17.49
C VAL A 42 17.53 -0.88 16.20
N LYS A 43 16.74 -1.51 15.32
CA LYS A 43 17.23 -2.03 14.04
C LYS A 43 17.56 -0.88 13.09
N PRO A 44 18.68 -0.97 12.33
CA PRO A 44 19.00 0.05 11.34
C PRO A 44 17.94 0.10 10.24
N ALA A 45 17.57 1.31 9.84
CA ALA A 45 16.74 1.53 8.67
C ALA A 45 17.45 1.03 7.40
N THR A 46 16.67 0.53 6.44
CA THR A 46 17.18 -0.01 5.17
C THR A 46 16.39 0.58 4.01
N ASP A 47 16.87 0.45 2.78
CA ASP A 47 16.11 0.85 1.59
C ASP A 47 14.77 0.10 1.45
N ASP A 48 14.61 -1.04 2.12
CA ASP A 48 13.34 -1.77 2.17
C ASP A 48 12.41 -1.34 3.30
N LYS A 49 12.98 -0.82 4.39
CA LYS A 49 12.27 -0.25 5.54
C LYS A 49 12.90 1.11 5.90
N PRO A 50 12.62 2.18 5.14
CA PRO A 50 13.26 3.48 5.30
C PRO A 50 12.59 4.32 6.40
N PHE A 51 12.36 3.72 7.58
CA PHE A 51 11.63 4.33 8.70
C PHE A 51 12.61 4.67 9.83
N PHE A 52 13.36 5.76 9.67
CA PHE A 52 14.44 6.17 10.58
C PHE A 52 13.96 6.56 11.99
N ASP A 53 12.77 7.14 12.10
CA ASP A 53 12.20 7.60 13.37
C ASP A 53 11.27 6.56 14.02
N GLN A 54 11.30 5.31 13.55
CA GLN A 54 10.51 4.24 14.13
C GLN A 54 11.22 3.63 15.35
N ASN A 55 10.91 4.16 16.53
CA ASN A 55 11.52 3.72 17.79
C ASN A 55 10.70 2.63 18.51
N ILE A 56 9.43 2.42 18.16
CA ILE A 56 8.55 1.43 18.79
C ILE A 56 7.87 0.59 17.71
N GLY A 57 7.91 -0.74 17.84
CA GLY A 57 7.22 -1.65 16.92
C GLY A 57 5.71 -1.73 17.22
N PHE A 58 4.91 -2.07 16.20
CA PHE A 58 3.46 -2.29 16.37
C PHE A 58 3.10 -3.36 17.41
N GLY A 59 4.00 -4.31 17.71
CA GLY A 59 3.79 -5.33 18.73
C GLY A 59 3.84 -4.82 20.17
N ASN A 60 4.50 -3.68 20.42
CA ASN A 60 4.72 -3.12 21.75
C ASN A 60 3.79 -1.93 22.05
N LEU A 61 2.68 -1.81 21.30
CA LEU A 61 1.70 -0.75 21.47
C LEU A 61 0.79 -1.01 22.67
N THR A 62 1.00 -0.25 23.74
CA THR A 62 0.14 -0.27 24.92
C THR A 62 -1.00 0.75 24.79
N VAL A 63 -2.19 0.39 25.28
CA VAL A 63 -3.38 1.29 25.31
C VAL A 63 -3.08 2.62 26.01
N GLN A 64 -2.21 2.59 27.04
CA GLN A 64 -1.74 3.78 27.73
C GLN A 64 -0.89 4.68 26.82
N GLY A 65 0.05 4.12 26.05
CA GLY A 65 0.86 4.88 25.08
C GLY A 65 0.03 5.54 23.98
N ILE A 66 -1.08 4.90 23.57
CA ILE A 66 -2.05 5.50 22.64
C ILE A 66 -2.73 6.71 23.30
N LYS A 67 -3.23 6.57 24.54
CA LYS A 67 -3.88 7.69 25.26
C LYS A 67 -2.93 8.85 25.50
N GLU A 68 -1.68 8.57 25.86
CA GLU A 68 -0.64 9.57 26.11
C GLU A 68 -0.13 10.25 24.84
N THR A 69 -0.33 9.65 23.66
CA THR A 69 -0.03 10.29 22.36
C THR A 69 -1.06 11.38 22.05
N PHE A 70 -2.31 11.19 22.48
CA PHE A 70 -3.39 12.16 22.31
C PHE A 70 -3.60 13.08 23.51
N SER A 71 -2.81 12.93 24.59
CA SER A 71 -2.86 13.84 25.75
C SER A 71 -2.06 15.11 25.49
N GLN A 72 -2.61 16.25 25.90
CA GLN A 72 -2.10 17.58 25.60
C GLN A 72 -1.18 18.13 26.72
N ASP A 73 -0.45 17.26 27.41
CA ASP A 73 0.44 17.66 28.51
C ASP A 73 1.70 18.37 27.98
N ASP A 74 2.20 19.40 28.66
CA ASP A 74 3.37 20.22 28.24
C ASP A 74 4.67 19.43 28.00
N LYS A 75 4.76 18.19 28.49
CA LYS A 75 5.86 17.24 28.21
C LYS A 75 5.70 16.49 26.88
N ALA A 76 4.55 16.58 26.23
CA ALA A 76 4.22 15.84 25.02
C ALA A 76 5.09 16.24 23.81
N ILE A 77 5.49 17.51 23.70
CA ILE A 77 6.31 18.01 22.58
C ILE A 77 7.76 17.51 22.67
N LEU A 78 8.34 17.43 23.88
CA LEU A 78 9.71 16.94 24.11
C LEU A 78 9.79 15.40 24.20
N ALA A 79 8.68 14.72 24.50
CA ALA A 79 8.59 13.26 24.58
C ALA A 79 8.23 12.58 23.25
N LEU A 80 8.15 13.31 22.13
CA LEU A 80 7.81 12.77 20.81
C LEU A 80 8.76 11.67 20.33
N LYS A 81 10.02 11.66 20.83
CA LYS A 81 11.04 10.70 20.39
C LYS A 81 10.87 9.29 20.98
N ASP A 82 10.27 9.18 22.17
CA ASP A 82 10.10 7.91 22.90
C ASP A 82 8.64 7.41 22.90
N LYS A 83 7.74 8.06 22.15
CA LYS A 83 6.33 7.70 22.05
C LYS A 83 5.99 7.09 20.69
N PRO A 84 5.02 6.15 20.61
CA PRO A 84 4.64 5.49 19.36
C PRO A 84 3.68 6.37 18.53
N VAL A 85 4.12 7.59 18.19
CA VAL A 85 3.27 8.61 17.57
C VAL A 85 2.87 8.19 16.15
N ALA A 86 3.83 7.67 15.37
CA ALA A 86 3.58 7.25 13.99
C ALA A 86 2.58 6.10 13.93
N GLU A 87 2.82 5.04 14.72
CA GLU A 87 1.97 3.85 14.79
C GLU A 87 0.55 4.20 15.26
N THR A 88 0.45 4.99 16.34
CA THR A 88 -0.84 5.40 16.91
C THR A 88 -1.63 6.25 15.93
N THR A 89 -0.96 7.20 15.26
CA THR A 89 -1.58 8.06 14.25
C THR A 89 -2.04 7.25 13.05
N LEU A 90 -1.23 6.29 12.58
CA LEU A 90 -1.61 5.41 11.46
C LEU A 90 -2.81 4.52 11.80
N ILE A 91 -2.88 3.97 13.02
CA ILE A 91 -4.04 3.20 13.48
C ILE A 91 -5.29 4.08 13.54
N ALA A 92 -5.16 5.29 14.10
CA ALA A 92 -6.27 6.25 14.17
C ALA A 92 -6.78 6.62 12.77
N ILE A 93 -5.87 6.95 11.84
CA ILE A 93 -6.21 7.23 10.44
C ILE A 93 -6.83 6.00 9.77
N PHE A 94 -6.32 4.79 10.03
CA PHE A 94 -6.86 3.57 9.47
C PHE A 94 -8.32 3.34 9.89
N ILE A 95 -8.62 3.50 11.19
CA ILE A 95 -9.98 3.41 11.73
C ILE A 95 -10.87 4.50 11.11
N GLN A 96 -10.38 5.75 11.05
CA GLN A 96 -11.10 6.86 10.43
C GLN A 96 -11.40 6.58 8.95
N CYS A 97 -10.45 6.05 8.19
CA CYS A 97 -10.63 5.66 6.80
C CYS A 97 -11.69 4.56 6.65
N ILE A 98 -11.70 3.54 7.50
CA ILE A 98 -12.72 2.48 7.48
C ILE A 98 -14.11 3.08 7.77
N LEU A 99 -14.23 3.91 8.80
CA LEU A 99 -15.50 4.54 9.18
C LEU A 99 -15.99 5.49 8.09
N ALA A 100 -15.13 6.38 7.59
CA ALA A 100 -15.46 7.34 6.55
C ALA A 100 -15.79 6.65 5.22
N ALA A 101 -14.97 5.70 4.76
CA ALA A 101 -15.27 4.95 3.53
C ALA A 101 -16.54 4.10 3.69
N GLY A 102 -16.75 3.47 4.85
CA GLY A 102 -17.96 2.72 5.15
C GLY A 102 -19.20 3.59 5.13
N LEU A 103 -19.11 4.79 5.74
CA LEU A 103 -20.19 5.75 5.78
C LEU A 103 -20.45 6.35 4.39
N PHE A 104 -19.46 6.92 3.72
CA PHE A 104 -19.68 7.67 2.47
C PHE A 104 -19.85 6.79 1.23
N ILE A 105 -19.31 5.57 1.22
CA ILE A 105 -19.41 4.68 0.05
C ILE A 105 -20.54 3.66 0.24
N LEU A 106 -20.62 2.99 1.40
CA LEU A 106 -21.60 1.91 1.60
C LEU A 106 -22.99 2.41 2.05
N LEU A 107 -23.09 3.56 2.73
CA LEU A 107 -24.38 4.11 3.17
C LEU A 107 -25.26 4.56 2.00
N PRO A 108 -24.79 5.36 1.01
CA PRO A 108 -25.63 5.76 -0.12
C PRO A 108 -26.17 4.54 -0.89
N LEU A 109 -25.35 3.51 -1.08
CA LEU A 109 -25.76 2.27 -1.74
C LEU A 109 -26.85 1.51 -0.99
N LYS A 110 -26.90 1.63 0.34
CA LYS A 110 -27.97 1.04 1.17
C LYS A 110 -29.23 1.90 1.18
N LEU A 111 -29.10 3.23 1.12
CA LEU A 111 -30.24 4.16 1.14
C LEU A 111 -30.94 4.23 -0.22
N PHE A 112 -30.19 4.41 -1.31
CA PHE A 112 -30.70 4.40 -2.68
C PHE A 112 -31.02 2.98 -3.19
N ARG A 113 -31.01 1.98 -2.30
CA ARG A 113 -31.39 0.59 -2.56
C ARG A 113 -32.87 0.39 -2.88
N LYS A 114 -33.74 1.33 -2.49
CA LYS A 114 -35.21 1.12 -2.44
C LYS A 114 -35.95 1.40 -3.76
N GLU A 115 -35.37 2.10 -4.73
CA GLU A 115 -36.10 2.56 -5.93
C GLU A 115 -36.17 1.53 -7.07
N GLY A 116 -35.51 0.38 -6.94
CA GLY A 116 -35.47 -0.66 -7.98
C GLY A 116 -36.37 -1.88 -7.73
N LYS A 117 -37.52 -1.75 -7.06
CA LYS A 117 -38.52 -2.83 -6.99
C LYS A 117 -39.39 -2.85 -8.26
N SER A 118 -38.78 -2.97 -9.43
CA SER A 118 -39.52 -3.32 -10.64
C SER A 118 -38.67 -4.20 -11.52
N SER A 119 -38.81 -5.50 -11.27
CA SER A 119 -38.82 -6.62 -12.22
C SER A 119 -38.25 -7.84 -11.53
N LYS A 120 -39.17 -8.61 -10.93
CA LYS A 120 -39.06 -10.07 -10.93
C LYS A 120 -39.12 -10.51 -12.40
N ALA A 121 -37.99 -10.46 -13.09
CA ALA A 121 -37.85 -11.03 -14.43
C ALA A 121 -36.48 -11.73 -14.49
N GLN A 122 -36.57 -13.06 -14.47
CA GLN A 122 -35.63 -14.05 -15.01
C GLN A 122 -34.14 -13.92 -14.70
N GLY A 123 -33.67 -14.90 -13.92
CA GLY A 123 -32.25 -15.26 -13.86
C GLY A 123 -31.64 -14.99 -12.50
N GLU A 124 -31.55 -16.05 -11.72
CA GLU A 124 -30.93 -16.12 -10.41
C GLU A 124 -29.40 -15.91 -10.47
N TYR A 125 -28.93 -14.75 -10.92
CA TYR A 125 -27.54 -14.33 -10.72
C TYR A 125 -27.49 -13.40 -9.51
N SER A 126 -27.70 -14.03 -8.35
CA SER A 126 -27.29 -13.50 -7.05
C SER A 126 -25.93 -12.83 -7.20
N ALA A 127 -25.81 -11.56 -6.77
CA ALA A 127 -24.56 -10.81 -6.78
C ALA A 127 -23.41 -11.71 -6.33
N ASP A 128 -22.59 -12.17 -7.29
CA ASP A 128 -21.56 -13.17 -7.02
C ASP A 128 -20.53 -12.52 -6.11
N ARG A 129 -20.65 -12.76 -4.81
CA ARG A 129 -19.78 -12.14 -3.79
C ARG A 129 -18.31 -12.40 -4.08
N LYS A 130 -18.00 -13.56 -4.69
CA LYS A 130 -16.65 -13.90 -5.14
C LYS A 130 -16.19 -12.96 -6.26
N TYR A 131 -17.10 -12.57 -7.14
CA TYR A 131 -16.80 -11.62 -8.20
C TYR A 131 -16.79 -10.15 -7.73
N LEU A 132 -17.49 -9.78 -6.65
CA LEU A 132 -17.23 -8.49 -5.99
C LEU A 132 -15.84 -8.44 -5.34
N PHE A 133 -15.38 -9.57 -4.79
CA PHE A 133 -14.05 -9.67 -4.20
C PHE A 133 -12.93 -9.46 -5.25
N TYR A 134 -13.19 -9.76 -6.53
CA TYR A 134 -12.29 -9.39 -7.62
C TYR A 134 -12.04 -7.88 -7.67
N PHE A 135 -13.09 -7.05 -7.61
CA PHE A 135 -12.96 -5.59 -7.63
C PHE A 135 -12.30 -5.03 -6.36
N ALA A 136 -12.48 -5.71 -5.22
CA ALA A 136 -11.74 -5.43 -3.98
C ALA A 136 -10.24 -5.65 -4.18
N CYS A 137 -9.85 -6.81 -4.74
CA CYS A 137 -8.46 -7.11 -5.07
C CYS A 137 -7.86 -6.08 -6.02
N LEU A 138 -8.59 -5.65 -7.06
CA LEU A 138 -8.11 -4.63 -7.98
C LEU A 138 -7.84 -3.29 -7.29
N GLY A 139 -8.78 -2.82 -6.44
CA GLY A 139 -8.63 -1.54 -5.75
C GLY A 139 -7.49 -1.56 -4.74
N PHE A 140 -7.48 -2.59 -3.90
CA PHE A 140 -6.43 -2.78 -2.88
C PHE A 140 -5.05 -3.00 -3.52
N GLY A 141 -4.95 -3.86 -4.54
CA GLY A 141 -3.70 -4.17 -5.21
C GLY A 141 -3.11 -2.95 -5.95
N TYR A 142 -3.93 -2.20 -6.67
CA TYR A 142 -3.48 -1.02 -7.42
C TYR A 142 -2.92 0.05 -6.49
N ILE A 143 -3.65 0.39 -5.43
CA ILE A 143 -3.25 1.51 -4.56
C ILE A 143 -2.03 1.16 -3.71
N ILE A 144 -1.94 -0.08 -3.21
CA ILE A 144 -0.80 -0.52 -2.42
C ILE A 144 0.48 -0.48 -3.27
N LEU A 145 0.38 -0.98 -4.50
CA LEU A 145 1.47 -0.92 -5.47
C LEU A 145 1.85 0.53 -5.79
N GLN A 146 0.87 1.41 -6.02
CA GLN A 146 1.11 2.82 -6.29
C GLN A 146 1.84 3.53 -5.13
N ILE A 147 1.39 3.32 -3.89
CA ILE A 147 2.06 3.87 -2.70
C ILE A 147 3.48 3.29 -2.55
N GLY A 148 3.65 1.98 -2.77
CA GLY A 148 4.97 1.34 -2.75
C GLY A 148 5.92 1.91 -3.81
N LEU A 149 5.43 2.16 -5.03
CA LEU A 149 6.19 2.81 -6.09
C LEU A 149 6.57 4.24 -5.71
N VAL A 150 5.62 5.05 -5.21
CA VAL A 150 5.92 6.42 -4.75
C VAL A 150 7.03 6.39 -3.69
N GLN A 151 6.98 5.48 -2.74
CA GLN A 151 7.99 5.42 -1.67
C GLN A 151 9.36 4.98 -2.19
N LYS A 152 9.43 3.91 -2.99
CA LYS A 152 10.69 3.43 -3.58
C LYS A 152 11.32 4.45 -4.53
N PHE A 153 10.52 5.05 -5.41
CA PHE A 153 10.99 6.08 -6.33
C PHE A 153 11.23 7.43 -5.63
N THR A 154 10.85 7.61 -4.37
CA THR A 154 11.26 8.79 -3.58
C THR A 154 12.73 8.70 -3.23
N LEU A 155 13.23 7.50 -2.88
CA LEU A 155 14.66 7.25 -2.75
C LEU A 155 15.37 7.49 -4.09
N PHE A 156 14.77 7.02 -5.19
CA PHE A 156 15.34 7.17 -6.53
C PHE A 156 15.13 8.53 -7.21
N LEU A 157 14.33 9.47 -6.72
CA LEU A 157 14.22 10.83 -7.30
C LEU A 157 14.62 11.93 -6.32
N GLY A 158 14.72 11.61 -5.02
CA GLY A 158 15.17 12.50 -3.96
C GLY A 158 14.15 13.54 -3.51
N GLN A 159 13.10 13.82 -4.29
CA GLN A 159 12.09 14.83 -3.98
C GLN A 159 10.67 14.24 -4.00
N PRO A 160 9.96 14.20 -2.86
CA PRO A 160 8.63 13.58 -2.76
C PRO A 160 7.59 14.16 -3.73
N SER A 161 7.62 15.47 -3.98
CA SER A 161 6.70 16.15 -4.90
C SER A 161 6.91 15.69 -6.35
N ILE A 162 8.17 15.63 -6.81
CA ILE A 162 8.53 15.16 -8.15
C ILE A 162 8.19 13.68 -8.30
N THR A 163 8.46 12.87 -7.28
CA THR A 163 8.11 11.45 -7.30
C THR A 163 6.62 11.24 -7.42
N LEU A 164 5.82 11.93 -6.60
CA LEU A 164 4.37 11.81 -6.65
C LEU A 164 3.86 12.18 -8.05
N LEU A 165 4.31 13.31 -8.59
CA LEU A 165 3.92 13.76 -9.93
C LEU A 165 4.30 12.72 -11.00
N THR A 166 5.55 12.24 -10.97
CA THR A 166 6.08 11.31 -11.98
C THR A 166 5.35 9.97 -11.93
N VAL A 167 5.27 9.35 -10.75
CA VAL A 167 4.69 8.01 -10.56
C VAL A 167 3.18 8.05 -10.83
N VAL A 168 2.45 8.97 -10.19
CA VAL A 168 0.99 9.03 -10.32
C VAL A 168 0.57 9.39 -11.74
N SER A 169 1.20 10.41 -12.36
CA SER A 169 0.84 10.82 -13.72
C SER A 169 1.14 9.71 -14.74
N THR A 170 2.30 9.06 -14.62
CA THR A 170 2.66 7.94 -15.51
C THR A 170 1.68 6.78 -15.35
N MET A 171 1.35 6.40 -14.11
CA MET A 171 0.39 5.34 -13.86
C MET A 171 -0.99 5.70 -14.40
N LEU A 172 -1.49 6.93 -14.19
CA LEU A 172 -2.80 7.34 -14.68
C LEU A 172 -2.89 7.35 -16.21
N VAL A 173 -1.91 7.97 -16.89
CA VAL A 173 -1.86 8.02 -18.35
C VAL A 173 -1.75 6.61 -18.94
N SER A 174 -0.84 5.81 -18.40
CA SER A 174 -0.60 4.46 -18.92
C SER A 174 -1.77 3.51 -18.61
N SER A 175 -2.35 3.56 -17.41
CA SER A 175 -3.55 2.78 -17.07
C SER A 175 -4.77 3.21 -17.86
N GLY A 176 -4.89 4.50 -18.20
CA GLY A 176 -5.92 5.00 -19.11
C GLY A 176 -5.77 4.41 -20.52
N ALA A 177 -4.54 4.42 -21.06
CA ALA A 177 -4.24 3.77 -22.34
C ALA A 177 -4.51 2.26 -22.29
N GLY A 178 -4.04 1.57 -21.25
CA GLY A 178 -4.31 0.14 -21.03
C GLY A 178 -5.80 -0.18 -20.98
N SER A 179 -6.57 0.65 -20.29
CA SER A 179 -8.03 0.52 -20.23
C SER A 179 -8.68 0.66 -21.61
N PHE A 180 -8.23 1.62 -22.42
CA PHE A 180 -8.72 1.83 -23.78
C PHE A 180 -8.42 0.65 -24.71
N PHE A 181 -7.19 0.11 -24.66
CA PHE A 181 -6.79 -1.03 -25.48
C PHE A 181 -7.29 -2.39 -24.96
N SER A 182 -7.77 -2.45 -23.72
CA SER A 182 -8.24 -3.68 -23.08
C SER A 182 -9.24 -4.45 -23.93
N GLY A 183 -10.23 -3.79 -24.55
CA GLY A 183 -11.26 -4.45 -25.35
C GLY A 183 -10.75 -5.02 -26.69
N LYS A 184 -9.69 -4.42 -27.27
CA LYS A 184 -9.04 -4.96 -28.48
C LYS A 184 -8.12 -6.13 -28.14
N ILE A 185 -7.40 -6.02 -27.02
CA ILE A 185 -6.46 -7.03 -26.57
C ILE A 185 -7.22 -8.24 -26.04
N PHE A 186 -8.28 -8.04 -25.25
CA PHE A 186 -9.16 -9.07 -24.73
C PHE A 186 -10.16 -9.53 -25.81
N GLY A 187 -9.86 -10.66 -26.44
CA GLY A 187 -10.77 -11.35 -27.36
C GLY A 187 -11.06 -12.74 -26.82
N SER A 188 -12.34 -13.01 -26.56
CA SER A 188 -13.06 -14.24 -26.12
C SER A 188 -12.30 -15.45 -25.56
N GLY A 189 -11.11 -15.28 -24.95
CA GLY A 189 -10.24 -16.40 -24.58
C GLY A 189 -9.60 -16.26 -23.20
N ASN A 190 -9.74 -17.32 -22.39
CA ASN A 190 -9.12 -17.47 -21.07
C ASN A 190 -7.60 -17.24 -21.05
N LYS A 191 -6.89 -17.64 -22.12
CA LYS A 191 -5.42 -17.52 -22.22
C LYS A 191 -4.93 -16.08 -22.07
N LYS A 192 -5.72 -15.10 -22.53
CA LYS A 192 -5.36 -13.68 -22.45
C LYS A 192 -5.43 -13.14 -21.02
N LEU A 193 -6.33 -13.67 -20.18
CA LEU A 193 -6.37 -13.32 -18.75
C LEU A 193 -5.09 -13.79 -18.06
N TYR A 194 -4.70 -15.05 -18.28
CA TYR A 194 -3.43 -15.57 -17.74
C TYR A 194 -2.25 -14.73 -18.18
N LEU A 195 -2.19 -14.33 -19.45
CA LEU A 195 -1.12 -13.49 -19.98
C LEU A 195 -1.09 -12.10 -19.33
N ILE A 196 -2.23 -11.40 -19.25
CA ILE A 196 -2.29 -10.05 -18.67
C ILE A 196 -1.90 -10.08 -17.19
N PHE A 197 -2.53 -10.94 -16.39
CA PHE A 197 -2.24 -11.02 -14.96
C PHE A 197 -0.85 -11.59 -14.68
N GLY A 198 -0.36 -12.51 -15.52
CA GLY A 198 1.00 -13.02 -15.46
C GLY A 198 2.04 -11.93 -15.72
N ILE A 199 1.82 -11.09 -16.73
CA ILE A 199 2.68 -9.92 -17.01
C ILE A 199 2.64 -8.93 -15.85
N ILE A 200 1.46 -8.63 -15.30
CA ILE A 200 1.35 -7.74 -14.13
C ILE A 200 2.19 -8.29 -12.97
N ALA A 201 1.99 -9.55 -12.59
CA ALA A 201 2.73 -10.16 -11.50
C ALA A 201 4.24 -10.18 -11.77
N ALA A 202 4.66 -10.53 -13.00
CA ALA A 202 6.05 -10.54 -13.41
C ALA A 202 6.69 -9.15 -13.34
N LEU A 203 6.01 -8.10 -13.81
CA LEU A 203 6.51 -6.72 -13.76
C LEU A 203 6.59 -6.20 -12.32
N ILE A 204 5.59 -6.50 -11.47
CA ILE A 204 5.62 -6.13 -10.04
C ILE A 204 6.82 -6.78 -9.35
N LEU A 205 7.03 -8.08 -9.55
CA LEU A 205 8.16 -8.79 -8.96
C LEU A 205 9.48 -8.29 -9.53
N ALA A 206 9.57 -8.07 -10.85
CA ALA A 206 10.75 -7.50 -11.47
C ALA A 206 11.12 -6.16 -10.81
N ILE A 207 10.17 -5.24 -10.63
CA ILE A 207 10.44 -3.97 -9.94
C ILE A 207 10.88 -4.20 -8.49
N ALA A 208 10.22 -5.10 -7.76
CA ALA A 208 10.55 -5.39 -6.36
C ALA A 208 11.99 -5.90 -6.16
N PHE A 209 12.54 -6.65 -7.12
CA PHE A 209 13.89 -7.22 -7.05
C PHE A 209 14.94 -6.39 -7.80
N LEU A 210 14.58 -5.70 -8.89
CA LEU A 210 15.52 -4.91 -9.70
C LEU A 210 15.72 -3.49 -9.17
N HIS A 211 14.78 -2.94 -8.39
CA HIS A 211 14.88 -1.57 -7.88
C HIS A 211 16.20 -1.25 -7.14
N PRO A 212 16.74 -2.12 -6.25
CA PRO A 212 18.02 -1.84 -5.59
C PRO A 212 19.17 -1.64 -6.58
N TYR A 213 19.23 -2.47 -7.63
CA TYR A 213 20.24 -2.35 -8.67
C TYR A 213 20.03 -1.08 -9.51
N LEU A 214 18.78 -0.76 -9.88
CA LEU A 214 18.46 0.49 -10.57
C LEU A 214 18.96 1.71 -9.78
N TYR A 215 18.77 1.70 -8.46
CA TYR A 215 19.28 2.75 -7.59
C TYR A 215 20.81 2.82 -7.64
N GLU A 216 21.51 1.72 -7.40
CA GLU A 216 22.98 1.68 -7.35
C GLU A 216 23.65 2.23 -8.62
N TYR A 217 23.16 1.83 -9.80
CA TYR A 217 23.76 2.22 -11.09
C TYR A 217 23.34 3.62 -11.55
N PHE A 218 22.08 4.02 -11.34
CA PHE A 218 21.51 5.21 -11.99
C PHE A 218 21.24 6.39 -11.06
N VAL A 219 21.42 6.25 -9.73
CA VAL A 219 21.19 7.36 -8.79
C VAL A 219 22.09 8.57 -9.05
N ARG A 220 23.28 8.34 -9.62
CA ARG A 220 24.27 9.38 -9.97
C ARG A 220 23.91 10.18 -11.22
N LEU A 221 22.89 9.75 -11.96
CA LEU A 221 22.40 10.51 -13.11
C LEU A 221 21.69 11.79 -12.65
N ASP A 222 21.63 12.77 -13.56
CA ASP A 222 20.82 13.95 -13.37
C ASP A 222 19.35 13.60 -13.17
N LEU A 223 18.65 14.47 -12.44
CA LEU A 223 17.24 14.30 -12.11
C LEU A 223 16.36 14.03 -13.35
N HIS A 224 16.62 14.74 -14.45
CA HIS A 224 15.86 14.57 -15.70
C HIS A 224 15.91 13.13 -16.21
N TRP A 225 17.10 12.51 -16.22
CA TRP A 225 17.26 11.13 -16.67
C TRP A 225 16.65 10.13 -15.69
N ARG A 226 16.73 10.40 -14.38
CA ARG A 226 16.07 9.58 -13.36
C ARG A 226 14.55 9.61 -13.52
N ILE A 227 13.97 10.77 -13.87
CA ILE A 227 12.54 10.88 -14.20
C ILE A 227 12.21 10.04 -15.44
N VAL A 228 12.96 10.20 -16.54
CA VAL A 228 12.75 9.42 -17.77
C VAL A 228 12.81 7.92 -17.51
N LEU A 229 13.82 7.45 -16.77
CA LEU A 229 13.94 6.04 -16.39
C LEU A 229 12.75 5.56 -15.55
N SER A 230 12.31 6.37 -14.58
CA SER A 230 11.14 6.05 -13.75
C SER A 230 9.88 5.91 -14.61
N VAL A 231 9.67 6.82 -15.56
CA VAL A 231 8.56 6.75 -16.51
C VAL A 231 8.64 5.47 -17.34
N LEU A 232 9.80 5.16 -17.93
CA LEU A 232 9.99 3.97 -18.76
C LEU A 232 9.74 2.65 -18.01
N ILE A 233 10.10 2.58 -16.73
CA ILE A 233 9.88 1.40 -15.88
C ILE A 233 8.39 1.26 -15.51
N ILE A 234 7.74 2.37 -15.13
CA ILE A 234 6.37 2.37 -14.62
C ILE A 234 5.35 2.25 -15.76
N LEU A 235 5.64 2.81 -16.94
CA LEU A 235 4.74 2.83 -18.08
C LEU A 235 4.22 1.43 -18.46
N PRO A 236 5.04 0.39 -18.72
CA PRO A 236 4.52 -0.93 -19.07
C PRO A 236 3.66 -1.52 -17.96
N LEU A 237 4.08 -1.38 -16.69
CA LEU A 237 3.31 -1.85 -15.55
C LEU A 237 1.93 -1.16 -15.49
N GLY A 238 1.91 0.17 -15.57
CA GLY A 238 0.68 0.97 -15.57
C GLY A 238 -0.26 0.58 -16.70
N PHE A 239 0.26 0.26 -17.88
CA PHE A 239 -0.51 -0.14 -19.04
C PHE A 239 -1.27 -1.45 -18.77
N PHE A 240 -0.57 -2.48 -18.31
CA PHE A 240 -1.23 -3.75 -18.00
C PHE A 240 -2.14 -3.65 -16.78
N LEU A 241 -1.78 -2.88 -15.74
CA LEU A 241 -2.65 -2.62 -14.58
C LEU A 241 -3.97 -1.94 -14.93
N GLY A 242 -4.02 -1.19 -16.03
CA GLY A 242 -5.24 -0.55 -16.52
C GLY A 242 -6.25 -1.53 -17.14
N MET A 243 -5.82 -2.71 -17.60
CA MET A 243 -6.72 -3.63 -18.32
C MET A 243 -7.72 -4.40 -17.45
N PRO A 244 -7.37 -4.91 -16.25
CA PRO A 244 -8.26 -5.73 -15.44
C PRO A 244 -9.62 -5.09 -15.16
N PHE A 245 -9.67 -3.82 -14.80
CA PHE A 245 -10.94 -3.18 -14.42
C PHE A 245 -11.98 -3.19 -15.56
N PRO A 246 -11.72 -2.64 -16.77
CA PRO A 246 -12.67 -2.70 -17.88
C PRO A 246 -12.95 -4.13 -18.36
N ILE A 247 -11.96 -5.02 -18.33
CA ILE A 247 -12.18 -6.45 -18.61
C ILE A 247 -13.19 -7.04 -17.62
N GLY A 248 -13.07 -6.72 -16.33
CA GLY A 248 -14.02 -7.16 -15.32
C GLY A 248 -15.42 -6.60 -15.53
N ILE A 249 -15.53 -5.31 -15.86
CA ILE A 249 -16.83 -4.70 -16.18
C ILE A 249 -17.47 -5.37 -17.41
N SER A 250 -16.69 -5.74 -18.43
CA SER A 250 -17.21 -6.41 -19.63
C SER A 250 -17.79 -7.82 -19.36
N MET A 251 -17.44 -8.43 -18.22
CA MET A 251 -17.96 -9.72 -17.77
C MET A 251 -19.18 -9.58 -16.83
N ILE A 252 -19.68 -8.36 -16.64
CA ILE A 252 -20.97 -8.09 -15.98
C ILE A 252 -22.05 -8.07 -17.06
N LEU A 253 -23.16 -8.78 -16.84
CA LEU A 253 -24.22 -8.87 -17.85
C LEU A 253 -24.94 -7.51 -18.02
N PRO A 254 -25.40 -7.13 -19.23
CA PRO A 254 -26.06 -5.84 -19.48
C PRO A 254 -27.25 -5.51 -18.58
N GLY A 255 -27.94 -6.53 -18.06
CA GLY A 255 -29.06 -6.39 -17.11
C GLY A 255 -28.65 -6.08 -15.66
N GLU A 256 -27.37 -6.22 -15.31
CA GLU A 256 -26.85 -6.13 -13.94
C GLU A 256 -26.31 -4.73 -13.59
N LYS A 257 -27.03 -3.65 -13.96
CA LYS A 257 -26.62 -2.26 -13.67
C LYS A 257 -26.24 -2.04 -12.20
N ARG A 258 -27.00 -2.65 -11.30
CA ARG A 258 -26.76 -2.59 -9.85
C ARG A 258 -25.44 -3.24 -9.44
N PHE A 259 -25.05 -4.34 -10.07
CA PHE A 259 -23.79 -5.02 -9.77
C PHE A 259 -22.60 -4.16 -10.19
N THR A 260 -22.71 -3.45 -11.31
CA THR A 260 -21.71 -2.48 -11.77
C THR A 260 -21.48 -1.36 -10.73
N SER A 261 -22.54 -0.79 -10.15
CA SER A 261 -22.40 0.21 -9.08
C SER A 261 -21.71 -0.35 -7.83
N PHE A 262 -22.02 -1.59 -7.44
CA PHE A 262 -21.34 -2.24 -6.32
C PHE A 262 -19.86 -2.53 -6.61
N ALA A 263 -19.52 -2.94 -7.83
CA ALA A 263 -18.14 -3.16 -8.25
C ALA A 263 -17.29 -1.89 -8.08
N TRP A 264 -17.79 -0.75 -8.56
CA TRP A 264 -17.16 0.57 -8.37
C TRP A 264 -17.00 0.94 -6.89
N ALA A 265 -18.05 0.73 -6.09
CA ALA A 265 -18.03 1.04 -4.68
C ALA A 265 -17.02 0.20 -3.89
N VAL A 266 -16.99 -1.11 -4.13
CA VAL A 266 -16.05 -2.02 -3.47
C VAL A 266 -14.62 -1.66 -3.86
N ASN A 267 -14.37 -1.37 -5.14
CA ASN A 267 -13.06 -0.93 -5.60
C ASN A 267 -12.60 0.36 -4.89
N GLY A 268 -13.46 1.37 -4.82
CA GLY A 268 -13.17 2.63 -4.14
C GLY A 268 -12.92 2.45 -2.64
N PHE A 269 -13.75 1.66 -1.96
CA PHE A 269 -13.61 1.37 -0.53
C PHE A 269 -12.26 0.72 -0.20
N PHE A 270 -11.88 -0.32 -0.95
CA PHE A 270 -10.61 -1.00 -0.75
C PHE A 270 -9.39 -0.16 -1.18
N SER A 271 -9.57 0.78 -2.11
CA SER A 271 -8.52 1.74 -2.47
C SER A 271 -8.22 2.70 -1.30
N VAL A 272 -9.25 3.20 -0.62
CA VAL A 272 -9.06 4.07 0.55
C VAL A 272 -8.33 3.33 1.67
N ILE A 273 -8.80 2.13 2.03
CA ILE A 273 -8.17 1.30 3.07
C ILE A 273 -6.73 0.94 2.70
N GLY A 274 -6.50 0.58 1.42
CA GLY A 274 -5.20 0.18 0.91
C GLY A 274 -4.12 1.25 1.04
N THR A 275 -4.45 2.54 0.94
CA THR A 275 -3.45 3.62 1.10
C THR A 275 -2.71 3.55 2.44
N VAL A 276 -3.45 3.42 3.53
CA VAL A 276 -2.91 3.37 4.89
C VAL A 276 -2.34 1.98 5.19
N SER A 277 -3.00 0.92 4.72
CA SER A 277 -2.48 -0.45 4.86
C SER A 277 -1.10 -0.62 4.21
N ALA A 278 -0.84 0.03 3.07
CA ALA A 278 0.46 -0.04 2.40
C ALA A 278 1.60 0.40 3.33
N ILE A 279 1.42 1.52 4.03
CA ILE A 279 2.43 2.10 4.92
C ILE A 279 2.60 1.21 6.16
N ILE A 280 1.50 0.77 6.78
CA ILE A 280 1.54 -0.13 7.96
C ILE A 280 2.28 -1.43 7.60
N LEU A 281 1.94 -2.04 6.47
CA LEU A 281 2.59 -3.27 6.01
C LEU A 281 4.07 -3.05 5.68
N ALA A 282 4.42 -1.90 5.09
CA ALA A 282 5.82 -1.56 4.82
C ALA A 282 6.62 -1.38 6.11
N MET A 283 6.07 -0.73 7.14
CA MET A 283 6.75 -0.58 8.43
C MET A 283 6.99 -1.95 9.10
N ILE A 284 6.01 -2.85 9.06
CA ILE A 284 6.12 -4.17 9.70
C ILE A 284 7.03 -5.12 8.90
N MET A 285 6.83 -5.22 7.58
CA MET A 285 7.43 -6.27 6.74
C MET A 285 8.33 -5.78 5.62
N GLY A 286 8.33 -4.48 5.33
CA GLY A 286 9.15 -3.85 4.29
C GLY A 286 8.42 -3.72 2.95
N PHE A 287 8.88 -2.80 2.10
CA PHE A 287 8.24 -2.54 0.82
C PHE A 287 8.34 -3.74 -0.13
N LYS A 288 9.42 -4.53 -0.11
CA LYS A 288 9.52 -5.75 -0.93
C LYS A 288 8.34 -6.70 -0.64
N PHE A 289 7.97 -6.88 0.63
CA PHE A 289 6.78 -7.64 0.99
C PHE A 289 5.50 -7.01 0.41
N VAL A 290 5.37 -5.70 0.47
CA VAL A 290 4.23 -4.96 -0.10
C VAL A 290 4.07 -5.22 -1.61
N PHE A 291 5.18 -5.22 -2.38
CA PHE A 291 5.15 -5.58 -3.80
C PHE A 291 4.78 -7.06 -4.03
N ILE A 292 5.35 -7.99 -3.25
CA ILE A 292 5.01 -9.41 -3.35
C ILE A 292 3.53 -9.65 -3.04
N LEU A 293 3.01 -8.98 -2.01
CA LEU A 293 1.60 -9.04 -1.65
C LEU A 293 0.72 -8.49 -2.77
N ALA A 294 1.09 -7.36 -3.39
CA ALA A 294 0.38 -6.81 -4.54
C ALA A 294 0.34 -7.81 -5.70
N ALA A 295 1.47 -8.43 -6.05
CA ALA A 295 1.52 -9.48 -7.07
C ALA A 295 0.58 -10.65 -6.73
N PHE A 296 0.61 -11.12 -5.48
CA PHE A 296 -0.26 -12.20 -5.00
C PHE A 296 -1.75 -11.83 -5.08
N ILE A 297 -2.13 -10.60 -4.72
CA ILE A 297 -3.49 -10.08 -4.85
C ILE A 297 -3.96 -10.11 -6.31
N TYR A 298 -3.08 -9.74 -7.27
CA TYR A 298 -3.40 -9.83 -8.69
C TYR A 298 -3.55 -11.28 -9.18
N ILE A 299 -2.82 -12.24 -8.62
CA ILE A 299 -3.04 -13.67 -8.89
C ILE A 299 -4.39 -14.15 -8.35
N ILE A 300 -4.81 -13.69 -7.16
CA ILE A 300 -6.16 -13.97 -6.64
C ILE A 300 -7.22 -13.37 -7.58
N ALA A 301 -7.04 -12.12 -8.01
CA ALA A 301 -7.94 -11.47 -8.96
C ALA A 301 -8.04 -12.25 -10.28
N MET A 302 -6.93 -12.77 -10.79
CA MET A 302 -6.90 -13.64 -11.97
C MET A 302 -7.78 -14.88 -11.78
N ALA A 303 -7.64 -15.59 -10.66
CA ALA A 303 -8.43 -16.79 -10.37
C ALA A 303 -9.94 -16.50 -10.31
N LEU A 304 -10.32 -15.36 -9.71
CA LEU A 304 -11.72 -14.92 -9.63
C LEU A 304 -12.28 -14.53 -11.01
N ALA A 305 -11.49 -13.82 -11.83
CA ALA A 305 -11.86 -13.46 -13.19
C ALA A 305 -12.05 -14.70 -14.08
N LEU A 306 -11.15 -15.69 -13.99
CA LEU A 306 -11.24 -16.93 -14.74
C LEU A 306 -12.49 -17.75 -14.35
N ASN A 307 -12.79 -17.82 -13.05
CA ASN A 307 -14.00 -18.49 -12.58
C ASN A 307 -15.26 -17.83 -13.15
N ARG A 308 -15.32 -16.48 -13.14
CA ARG A 308 -16.44 -15.74 -13.73
C ARG A 308 -16.54 -15.95 -15.24
N PHE A 309 -15.42 -15.87 -15.97
CA PHE A 309 -15.40 -16.07 -17.41
C PHE A 309 -15.90 -17.47 -17.81
N ARG A 310 -15.49 -18.52 -17.08
CA ARG A 310 -15.99 -19.89 -17.30
C ARG A 310 -17.50 -19.99 -17.10
N LYS A 311 -18.05 -19.34 -16.07
CA LYS A 311 -19.50 -19.34 -15.84
C LYS A 311 -20.27 -18.66 -16.97
N ILE A 312 -19.76 -17.57 -17.53
CA ILE A 312 -20.43 -16.83 -18.61
C ILE A 312 -20.45 -17.63 -19.91
N ASN A 313 -19.35 -18.32 -20.25
CA ASN A 313 -19.26 -19.09 -21.49
C ASN A 313 -19.92 -20.48 -21.44
N VAL A 314 -20.43 -20.90 -20.28
CA VAL A 314 -21.20 -22.16 -20.12
C VAL A 314 -22.71 -21.91 -20.30
N ILE A 315 -23.13 -20.64 -20.30
CA ILE A 315 -24.50 -20.16 -20.55
C ILE A 315 -24.65 -19.85 -22.04
#